data_AF-A0AAE2XUA4-F1
#
_entry.id   AF-A0AAE2XUA4-F1
#
_cell.length_a   1.000
_cell.length_b   1.000
_cell.length_c   1.000
_cell.angle_alpha   90.00
_cell.angle_beta   90.00
_cell.angle_gamma   90.00
#
_symmetry.space_group_name_H-M   'P 1'
#
loop_
_entity.id
_entity.type
_entity.pdbx_description
1 polymer ?
#
loop_
_entity_poly.entity_id
_entity_poly.type
_entity_poly.pdbx_seq_one_letter_code
_entity_poly.pdbx_strand_id
1 'polypeptide(L)' 'MVLPVRRFKLKLKIVGEWIWDQKCVVCLGEVKPGDDVVVCPSCGAMGHRGHFLEWLKVKAICPNCKRNIRERDLMNA' A
#
# COMPACT_ATOMS: atom_id res chain seq x y z
N MET A 1 16.65 28.44 -27.35
CA MET A 1 16.98 28.77 -25.94
C MET A 1 17.07 27.45 -25.18
N VAL A 2 18.29 26.94 -24.96
CA VAL A 2 18.52 25.67 -24.23
C VAL A 2 18.87 26.01 -22.79
N LEU A 3 18.02 25.61 -21.84
CA LEU A 3 18.26 25.84 -20.42
C LEU A 3 19.42 24.94 -19.95
N PRO A 4 20.42 25.46 -19.24
CA PRO A 4 21.55 24.67 -18.78
C PRO A 4 21.09 23.66 -17.73
N VAL A 5 21.10 22.37 -18.08
CA VAL A 5 20.82 21.29 -17.15
C VAL A 5 22.00 21.12 -16.18
N ARG A 6 21.84 21.60 -14.94
CA ARG A 6 22.82 21.34 -13.87
C ARG A 6 22.71 19.88 -13.43
N ARG A 7 23.74 19.08 -13.71
CA ARG A 7 23.87 17.71 -13.19
C ARG A 7 24.27 17.76 -11.72
N PHE A 8 23.31 17.49 -10.83
CA PHE A 8 23.59 17.29 -9.41
C PHE A 8 24.20 15.91 -9.19
N LYS A 9 25.37 15.86 -8.54
CA LYS A 9 25.97 14.59 -8.08
C LYS A 9 25.29 14.20 -6.77
N LEU A 10 24.31 13.30 -6.84
CA LEU A 10 23.69 12.75 -5.63
C LEU A 10 24.68 11.78 -4.95
N LYS A 11 25.04 12.06 -3.71
CA LYS A 11 25.73 11.10 -2.83
C LYS A 11 24.66 10.28 -2.12
N LEU A 12 24.22 9.19 -2.75
CA LEU A 12 23.27 8.26 -2.16
C LEU A 12 23.97 7.40 -1.10
N LYS A 13 23.46 7.42 0.13
CA LYS A 13 23.84 6.49 1.19
C LYS A 13 22.60 5.65 1.50
N ILE A 14 22.69 4.34 1.35
CA ILE A 14 21.61 3.41 1.67
C ILE A 14 21.51 3.34 3.20
N VAL A 15 20.33 3.67 3.75
CA VAL A 15 20.10 3.82 5.21
C VAL A 15 19.57 2.52 5.84
N GLY A 16 19.17 1.53 5.03
CA GLY A 16 18.67 0.22 5.47
C GLY A 16 17.86 -0.49 4.39
N GLU A 17 17.42 -1.70 4.69
CA GLU A 17 16.50 -2.50 3.87
C GLU A 17 15.07 -2.37 4.43
N TRP A 18 14.11 -2.00 3.57
CA TRP A 18 12.73 -1.76 3.96
C TRP A 18 11.86 -2.95 3.55
N ILE A 19 11.28 -3.65 4.52
CA ILE A 19 10.32 -4.74 4.26
C ILE A 19 8.91 -4.12 4.15
N TRP A 20 8.36 -4.13 2.93
CA TRP A 20 7.04 -3.58 2.62
C TRP A 20 5.90 -4.60 2.72
N ASP A 21 6.25 -5.87 2.94
CA ASP A 21 5.30 -6.97 2.85
C ASP A 21 4.24 -6.92 3.97
N GLN A 22 4.62 -6.53 5.19
CA GLN A 22 3.76 -6.59 6.39
C GLN A 22 3.21 -5.21 6.80
N LYS A 23 2.83 -4.38 5.83
CA LYS A 23 2.30 -3.04 6.09
C LYS A 23 0.92 -2.85 5.50
N CYS A 24 0.07 -2.16 6.24
CA CYS A 24 -1.25 -1.82 5.76
C CYS A 24 -1.15 -0.80 4.63
N VAL A 25 -1.72 -1.13 3.47
CA VAL A 25 -1.69 -0.27 2.27
C VAL A 25 -2.44 1.08 2.42
N VAL A 26 -3.20 1.27 3.51
CA VAL A 26 -3.95 2.49 3.77
C VAL A 26 -3.25 3.40 4.78
N CYS A 27 -2.91 2.89 5.97
CA CYS A 27 -2.26 3.70 7.00
C CYS A 27 -0.72 3.64 6.98
N LEU A 28 -0.13 2.76 6.16
CA LEU A 28 1.32 2.48 6.07
C LEU A 28 1.95 2.00 7.39
N GLY A 29 1.12 1.67 8.39
CA GLY A 29 1.53 1.07 9.64
C GLY A 29 1.83 -0.42 9.51
N GLU A 30 2.62 -0.94 10.44
CA GLU A 30 2.93 -2.36 10.56
C GLU A 30 1.68 -3.15 10.94
N VAL A 31 1.48 -4.28 10.26
CA VAL A 31 0.44 -5.25 10.60
C VAL A 31 1.03 -6.23 11.61
N LYS A 32 0.36 -6.41 12.77
CA LYS A 32 0.81 -7.35 13.80
C LYS A 32 0.01 -8.64 13.75
N PRO A 33 0.61 -9.77 14.18
CA PRO A 33 -0.13 -11.01 14.36
C PRO A 33 -1.20 -10.82 15.44
N GLY A 34 -2.48 -10.92 15.04
CA GLY A 34 -3.64 -10.71 15.91
C GLY A 34 -4.54 -9.52 15.51
N ASP A 35 -4.07 -8.65 14.62
CA ASP A 35 -4.92 -7.65 13.99
C ASP A 35 -5.83 -8.30 12.94
N ASP A 36 -7.07 -7.80 12.82
CA ASP A 36 -7.98 -8.24 11.76
C ASP A 36 -7.53 -7.62 10.43
N VAL A 37 -6.92 -8.47 9.59
CA VAL A 37 -6.40 -8.08 8.29
C VAL A 37 -7.12 -8.76 7.15
N VAL A 38 -7.24 -7.98 6.09
CA VAL A 38 -7.83 -8.38 4.83
C VAL A 38 -6.81 -8.25 3.72
N VAL A 39 -6.95 -9.13 2.75
CA VAL A 39 -6.10 -9.22 1.59
C VAL A 39 -6.93 -9.04 0.33
N CYS A 40 -6.41 -8.21 -0.57
CA CYS A 40 -7.00 -8.04 -1.88
C CYS A 40 -6.78 -9.30 -2.73
N PRO A 41 -7.83 -9.96 -3.25
CA PRO A 41 -7.70 -11.19 -4.03
C PRO A 41 -7.01 -10.99 -5.39
N SER A 42 -6.92 -9.75 -5.87
CA SER A 42 -6.34 -9.44 -7.18
C SER A 42 -4.85 -9.12 -7.16
N CYS A 43 -4.32 -8.64 -6.03
CA CYS A 43 -2.90 -8.25 -5.96
C CYS A 43 -2.19 -8.71 -4.68
N GLY A 44 -2.89 -9.37 -3.76
CA GLY A 44 -2.30 -9.80 -2.48
C GLY A 44 -2.01 -8.65 -1.51
N ALA A 45 -2.48 -7.44 -1.79
CA ALA A 45 -2.25 -6.30 -0.91
C ALA A 45 -2.97 -6.50 0.42
N MET A 46 -2.23 -6.42 1.52
CA MET A 46 -2.75 -6.60 2.87
C MET A 46 -3.03 -5.27 3.58
N GLY A 47 -4.01 -5.27 4.46
CA GLY A 47 -4.26 -4.14 5.34
C GLY A 47 -5.29 -4.44 6.42
N HIS A 48 -5.31 -3.59 7.44
CA HIS A 48 -6.31 -3.66 8.50
C HIS A 48 -7.72 -3.59 7.91
N ARG A 49 -8.59 -4.52 8.31
CA ARG A 49 -9.97 -4.60 7.83
C ARG A 49 -10.73 -3.30 7.95
N GLY A 50 -10.62 -2.61 9.09
CA GLY A 50 -11.26 -1.32 9.30
C GLY A 50 -10.84 -0.29 8.24
N HIS A 51 -9.53 -0.07 8.08
CA HIS A 51 -9.02 0.89 7.10
C HIS A 51 -9.35 0.52 5.66
N PHE A 52 -9.26 -0.76 5.32
CA PHE A 52 -9.53 -1.23 3.97
C PHE A 52 -11.03 -1.11 3.61
N LEU A 53 -11.93 -1.43 4.54
CA LEU A 53 -13.38 -1.28 4.35
C LEU A 53 -13.79 0.18 4.21
N GLU A 54 -13.28 1.08 5.06
CA GLU A 54 -13.57 2.51 4.96
C GLU A 54 -13.11 3.08 3.61
N TRP A 55 -11.95 2.64 3.13
CA TRP A 55 -11.46 3.02 1.81
C TRP A 55 -12.42 2.58 0.69
N LEU A 56 -12.90 1.33 0.75
CA LEU A 56 -13.83 0.79 -0.25
C LEU A 56 -15.19 1.48 -0.23
N LYS A 57 -15.69 1.92 0.93
CA LYS A 57 -16.94 2.71 1.02
C LYS A 57 -16.86 4.02 0.24
N VAL A 58 -15.68 4.64 0.17
CA VAL A 58 -15.49 5.94 -0.51
C VAL A 58 -15.12 5.77 -1.99
N LYS A 59 -14.22 4.84 -2.31
CA LYS A 59 -13.61 4.74 -3.65
C LYS A 59 -13.96 3.47 -4.42
N ALA A 60 -14.44 2.41 -3.77
CA ALA A 60 -14.72 1.08 -4.35
C ALA A 60 -13.58 0.45 -5.17
N ILE A 61 -12.34 0.90 -4.97
CA ILE A 61 -11.14 0.41 -5.68
C ILE A 61 -10.05 0.03 -4.69
N CYS A 62 -9.20 -0.92 -5.08
CA CYS A 62 -8.01 -1.28 -4.32
C CYS A 62 -7.02 -0.09 -4.28
N PRO A 63 -6.53 0.33 -3.09
CA PRO A 63 -5.55 1.42 -2.99
C PRO A 63 -4.20 1.07 -3.64
N ASN A 64 -3.88 -0.22 -3.76
CA ASN A 64 -2.61 -0.69 -4.34
C ASN A 64 -2.71 -0.90 -5.86
N CYS A 65 -3.62 -1.76 -6.32
CA CYS A 65 -3.71 -2.13 -7.74
C CYS A 65 -4.78 -1.37 -8.54
N LYS A 66 -5.58 -0.51 -7.88
CA LYS A 66 -6.65 0.32 -8.49
C LYS A 66 -7.77 -0.46 -9.18
N ARG A 67 -7.83 -1.78 -9.02
CA ARG A 67 -8.94 -2.59 -9.52
C ARG A 67 -10.18 -2.38 -8.66
N ASN A 68 -11.35 -2.38 -9.31
CA ASN A 68 -12.64 -2.32 -8.63
C ASN A 68 -12.87 -3.60 -7.82
N ILE A 69 -13.02 -3.46 -6.51
CA ILE A 69 -13.23 -4.57 -5.58
C ILE A 69 -14.28 -4.15 -4.56
N ARG A 70 -15.07 -5.10 -4.06
CA ARG A 70 -16.09 -4.87 -3.04
C ARG A 70 -15.69 -5.55 -1.73
N GLU A 71 -16.30 -5.14 -0.62
CA GLU A 71 -16.04 -5.70 0.71
C GLU A 71 -16.12 -7.23 0.75
N ARG A 72 -17.08 -7.80 0.01
CA ARG A 72 -17.37 -9.23 -0.12
C ARG A 72 -16.32 -10.02 -0.90
N ASP A 73 -15.45 -9.35 -1.65
CA ASP A 73 -14.37 -9.99 -2.39
C ASP A 73 -13.07 -10.02 -1.56
N LEU A 74 -13.03 -9.37 -0.39
CA LEU A 74 -11.88 -9.40 0.49
C LEU A 74 -11.72 -10.76 1.15
N MET A 75 -10.48 -11.28 1.12
CA MET A 75 -10.12 -12.48 1.86
C MET A 75 -9.60 -12.08 3.24
N ASN A 76 -10.02 -12.79 4.28
CA ASN A 76 -9.42 -12.65 5.60
C ASN A 76 -8.12 -13.48 5.62
N ALA A 77 -7.02 -12.88 6.09
CA ALA A 77 -5.74 -13.56 6.23
C ALA A 77 -5.48 -13.97 7.68
#